data_AF-A0A416VU87-F1
#
_entry.id   AF-A0A416VU87-F1
#
_cell.length_a   1.000
_cell.length_b   1.000
_cell.length_c   1.000
_cell.angle_alpha   90.00
_cell.angle_beta   90.00
_cell.angle_gamma   90.00
#
_symmetry.space_group_name_H-M   'P 1'
#
loop_
_entity.id
_entity.type
_entity.pdbx_description
1 polymer ?
#
loop_
_entity_poly.entity_id
_entity_poly.type
_entity_poly.pdbx_seq_one_letter_code
_entity_poly.pdbx_strand_id
1 'polypeptide(L)'
;MDNETKSLAGAVGRPLSVYASKTTAEALALGSTEPNAMCFPTDGDEIVFAGKKFGGSAALSDYQTTDEADAKYVQKVAGKGLSTNDYTTAEKNKLAGIETGAQKNTVTSVAGKTGAVTLAKADVGLGNVDNTSDVNKPISTAVQTALNLKAAKADVYTKSEVDAKVSTVYKVKGTKATIAEVIALTNAVVGDVWNVTAEFTLSSKKYPAGTNVVCVTATSSSSHADANWDALGGTVDLTPYAKVENLPGFVPDGESFSLKCDVDEIELSFVTKNTQKNQQQEGFVYFPGATESAAGIMLPSDKVKLDKAATVHEFKNAAILDNTSTSDKIKEALGLTSSYTFDDLIADSEAGVVYYDSAYGMSPLTGVIGDYIQLLYLIGDVFEIVVISRTSGTGASSVLTCSSGSIESSKLLTKNSVINNLTSTSTNMPLSAAQGKVLNDKITALQNTVNTLVAALTVK
;
A
#
# COMPACT_ATOMS: atom_id res chain seq x y z
N MET A 1 -80.19 -40.24 41.83
CA MET A 1 -80.32 -40.77 43.21
C MET A 1 -81.07 -39.71 44.01
N ASP A 2 -82.39 -39.62 43.95
CA ASP A 2 -83.32 -40.48 44.68
C ASP A 2 -83.28 -41.97 44.31
N ASN A 3 -82.51 -42.70 45.10
CA ASN A 3 -82.55 -44.16 45.12
C ASN A 3 -83.80 -44.58 45.89
N GLU A 4 -84.98 -44.58 45.25
CA GLU A 4 -86.17 -45.19 45.82
C GLU A 4 -86.00 -46.72 45.90
N THR A 5 -85.19 -47.16 46.85
CA THR A 5 -85.26 -48.50 47.42
C THR A 5 -86.55 -48.61 48.23
N LYS A 6 -87.70 -48.50 47.57
CA LYS A 6 -89.00 -48.92 48.12
C LYS A 6 -89.10 -50.44 48.04
N SER A 7 -88.31 -51.07 48.91
CA SER A 7 -88.54 -52.34 49.60
C SER A 7 -89.64 -53.24 48.99
N LEU A 8 -89.20 -54.36 48.39
CA LEU A 8 -89.99 -55.58 48.13
C LEU A 8 -90.41 -56.33 49.41
N ALA A 9 -90.29 -55.73 50.60
CA ALA A 9 -90.44 -56.42 51.89
C ALA A 9 -91.80 -57.06 52.14
N GLY A 10 -92.85 -56.71 51.38
CA GLY A 10 -94.15 -57.37 51.47
C GLY A 10 -94.21 -58.78 50.85
N ALA A 11 -93.25 -59.14 49.99
CA ALA A 11 -93.25 -60.41 49.23
C ALA A 11 -92.23 -61.45 49.73
N VAL A 12 -91.30 -61.07 50.61
CA VAL A 12 -90.25 -61.99 51.10
C VAL A 12 -90.85 -63.00 52.07
N GLY A 13 -90.89 -64.29 51.70
CA GLY A 13 -91.35 -65.40 52.54
C GLY A 13 -92.79 -65.88 52.33
N ARG A 14 -93.53 -65.32 51.36
CA ARG A 14 -94.87 -65.80 50.96
C ARG A 14 -94.78 -66.63 49.66
N PRO A 15 -95.63 -67.66 49.46
CA PRO A 15 -95.64 -68.41 48.20
C PRO A 15 -95.94 -67.46 47.03
N LEU A 16 -95.23 -67.64 45.92
CA LEU A 16 -95.45 -66.91 44.69
C LEU A 16 -96.74 -67.42 44.03
N SER A 17 -97.71 -66.53 43.81
CA SER A 17 -98.95 -66.85 43.10
C SER A 17 -98.79 -66.49 41.63
N VAL A 18 -99.05 -67.42 40.71
CA VAL A 18 -98.90 -67.21 39.26
C VAL A 18 -100.27 -67.16 38.57
N TYR A 19 -100.53 -66.08 37.82
CA TYR A 19 -101.78 -65.85 37.09
C TYR A 19 -101.50 -65.64 35.60
N ALA A 20 -102.22 -66.34 34.71
CA ALA A 20 -101.94 -66.33 33.26
C ALA A 20 -103.12 -65.90 32.36
N SER A 21 -104.15 -65.25 32.92
CA SER A 21 -105.37 -64.89 32.17
C SER A 21 -105.96 -63.55 32.60
N LYS A 22 -105.13 -62.54 32.76
CA LYS A 22 -105.54 -61.17 33.10
C LYS A 22 -105.13 -60.22 31.99
N THR A 23 -105.87 -59.13 31.81
CA THR A 23 -105.36 -57.98 31.03
C THR A 23 -104.23 -57.28 31.79
N THR A 24 -103.41 -56.47 31.12
CA THR A 24 -102.25 -55.81 31.71
C THR A 24 -102.70 -54.86 32.82
N ALA A 25 -103.83 -54.17 32.62
CA ALA A 25 -104.45 -53.30 33.61
C ALA A 25 -104.93 -54.08 34.86
N GLU A 26 -105.56 -55.25 34.66
CA GLU A 26 -105.97 -56.12 35.77
C GLU A 26 -104.77 -56.71 36.50
N ALA A 27 -103.72 -57.08 35.77
CA ALA A 27 -102.47 -57.58 36.34
C ALA A 27 -101.77 -56.53 37.21
N LEU A 28 -101.78 -55.25 36.79
CA LEU A 28 -101.29 -54.11 37.55
C LEU A 28 -102.11 -53.85 38.82
N ALA A 29 -103.44 -53.94 38.73
CA ALA A 29 -104.34 -53.79 39.88
C ALA A 29 -104.23 -54.95 40.88
N LEU A 30 -103.99 -56.17 40.39
CA LEU A 30 -103.76 -57.33 41.26
C LEU A 30 -102.42 -57.20 41.97
N GLY A 31 -101.36 -56.81 41.27
CA GLY A 31 -100.04 -56.65 41.88
C GLY A 31 -99.94 -55.55 42.96
N SER A 32 -100.87 -54.58 42.97
CA SER A 32 -100.95 -53.56 44.03
C SER A 32 -101.74 -54.02 45.27
N THR A 33 -102.57 -55.07 45.14
CA THR A 33 -103.35 -55.66 46.25
C THR A 33 -102.73 -56.98 46.75
N GLU A 34 -102.03 -57.71 45.88
CA GLU A 34 -101.28 -58.93 46.14
C GLU A 34 -99.83 -58.78 45.63
N PRO A 35 -98.90 -58.27 46.47
CA PRO A 35 -97.52 -58.00 46.07
C PRO A 35 -96.72 -59.23 45.61
N ASN A 36 -97.19 -60.45 45.94
CA ASN A 36 -96.59 -61.73 45.58
C ASN A 36 -97.24 -62.37 44.33
N ALA A 37 -98.15 -61.69 43.65
CA ALA A 37 -98.72 -62.16 42.39
C ALA A 37 -97.78 -61.85 41.20
N MET A 38 -97.36 -62.90 40.50
CA MET A 38 -96.78 -62.82 39.15
C MET A 38 -97.90 -63.04 38.14
N CYS A 39 -98.15 -62.04 37.32
CA CYS A 39 -99.17 -62.07 36.28
C CYS A 39 -98.49 -62.10 34.91
N PHE A 40 -98.96 -62.98 34.04
CA PHE A 40 -98.68 -63.02 32.61
C PHE A 40 -99.92 -62.51 31.90
N PRO A 41 -99.95 -61.22 31.52
CA PRO A 41 -101.10 -60.64 30.86
C PRO A 41 -101.37 -61.29 29.50
N THR A 42 -102.63 -61.36 29.09
CA THR A 42 -103.03 -61.92 27.79
C THR A 42 -102.97 -60.90 26.65
N ASP A 43 -102.81 -59.62 26.97
CA ASP A 43 -102.91 -58.48 26.07
C ASP A 43 -101.60 -57.67 25.95
N GLY A 44 -100.49 -58.21 26.47
CA GLY A 44 -99.17 -57.58 26.38
C GLY A 44 -98.03 -58.58 26.57
N ASP A 45 -96.84 -58.20 26.11
CA ASP A 45 -95.64 -59.05 26.12
C ASP A 45 -94.78 -58.86 27.39
N GLU A 46 -95.35 -58.21 28.41
CA GLU A 46 -94.69 -57.84 29.66
C GLU A 46 -95.20 -58.70 30.81
N ILE A 47 -94.32 -59.21 31.66
CA ILE A 47 -94.69 -59.88 32.92
C ILE A 47 -94.96 -58.81 33.96
N VAL A 48 -96.08 -58.88 34.69
CA VAL A 48 -96.35 -57.96 35.80
C VAL A 48 -96.07 -58.66 37.12
N PHE A 49 -95.17 -58.10 37.93
CA PHE A 49 -94.89 -58.58 39.27
C PHE A 49 -94.91 -57.41 40.27
N ALA A 50 -95.55 -57.59 41.42
CA ALA A 50 -95.70 -56.56 42.45
C ALA A 50 -96.22 -55.20 41.90
N GLY A 51 -97.14 -55.25 40.92
CA GLY A 51 -97.71 -54.05 40.28
C GLY A 51 -96.75 -53.30 39.36
N LYS A 52 -95.67 -53.95 38.90
CA LYS A 52 -94.67 -53.40 37.96
C LYS A 52 -94.51 -54.33 36.76
N LYS A 53 -94.32 -53.74 35.57
CA LYS A 53 -94.07 -54.44 34.31
C LYS A 53 -92.59 -54.80 34.20
N PHE A 54 -92.28 -56.00 33.71
CA PHE A 54 -90.94 -56.55 33.48
C PHE A 54 -90.93 -57.31 32.16
N GLY A 55 -89.91 -57.10 31.33
CA GLY A 55 -89.93 -57.63 29.97
C GLY A 55 -90.80 -56.78 29.04
N GLY A 56 -91.13 -57.30 27.86
CA GLY A 56 -91.62 -56.53 26.71
C GLY A 56 -90.47 -56.00 25.84
N SER A 57 -90.78 -55.58 24.62
CA SER A 57 -89.82 -54.94 23.70
C SER A 57 -89.44 -53.53 24.15
N ALA A 58 -88.98 -53.37 25.40
CA ALA A 58 -88.31 -52.15 25.84
C ALA A 58 -86.97 -52.02 25.10
N ALA A 59 -86.69 -50.83 24.58
CA ALA A 59 -85.44 -50.55 23.89
C ALA A 59 -84.26 -50.77 24.84
N LEU A 60 -83.13 -51.26 24.31
CA LEU A 60 -81.89 -51.53 25.06
C LEU A 60 -81.36 -50.30 25.82
N SER A 61 -81.87 -49.10 25.51
CA SER A 61 -81.61 -47.84 26.22
C SER A 61 -82.02 -47.83 27.69
N ASP A 62 -82.92 -48.73 28.09
CA ASP A 62 -83.55 -48.65 29.41
C ASP A 62 -82.90 -49.58 30.44
N TYR A 63 -81.88 -50.37 30.05
CA TYR A 63 -81.28 -51.38 30.93
C TYR A 63 -79.89 -51.08 31.50
N GLN A 64 -79.09 -50.13 31.00
CA GLN A 64 -77.91 -49.60 31.72
C GLN A 64 -77.48 -48.23 31.17
N THR A 65 -77.55 -47.19 32.01
CA THR A 65 -76.97 -45.86 31.71
C THR A 65 -75.56 -45.75 32.32
N THR A 66 -74.57 -45.93 31.46
CA THR A 66 -73.48 -44.98 31.11
C THR A 66 -72.44 -44.45 32.09
N ASP A 67 -72.50 -44.58 33.42
CA ASP A 67 -71.51 -43.82 34.23
C ASP A 67 -70.27 -44.62 34.69
N GLU A 68 -70.32 -45.96 34.75
CA GLU A 68 -69.15 -46.76 35.19
C GLU A 68 -68.30 -47.33 34.04
N ALA A 69 -68.84 -47.43 32.82
CA ALA A 69 -68.09 -47.92 31.66
C ALA A 69 -67.15 -46.84 31.08
N ASP A 70 -67.56 -45.57 31.13
CA ASP A 70 -66.81 -44.45 30.55
C ASP A 70 -65.55 -44.07 31.36
N ALA A 71 -65.49 -44.46 32.63
CA ALA A 71 -64.30 -44.28 33.46
C ALA A 71 -63.22 -45.36 33.25
N LYS A 72 -63.54 -46.50 32.63
CA LYS A 72 -62.60 -47.63 32.45
C LYS A 72 -62.10 -47.82 31.02
N TYR A 73 -62.73 -47.21 30.02
CA TYR A 73 -62.29 -47.33 28.62
C TYR A 73 -62.12 -45.96 27.99
N VAL A 74 -60.93 -45.71 27.43
CA VAL A 74 -60.68 -44.50 26.64
C VAL A 74 -61.44 -44.65 25.32
N GLN A 75 -62.45 -43.82 25.11
CA GLN A 75 -63.22 -43.82 23.86
C GLN A 75 -62.34 -43.44 22.66
N LYS A 76 -62.52 -44.13 21.54
CA LYS A 76 -61.84 -43.83 20.28
C LYS A 76 -62.36 -42.53 19.70
N VAL A 77 -61.55 -41.47 19.71
CA VAL A 77 -61.86 -40.21 19.01
C VAL A 77 -61.59 -40.38 17.51
N ALA A 78 -62.52 -39.95 16.66
CA ALA A 78 -62.37 -40.00 15.21
C ALA A 78 -61.05 -39.34 14.77
N GLY A 79 -60.24 -40.07 13.98
CA GLY A 79 -58.92 -39.62 13.53
C GLY A 79 -57.73 -39.99 14.43
N LYS A 80 -57.93 -40.67 15.57
CA LYS A 80 -56.84 -41.15 16.43
C LYS A 80 -56.84 -42.69 16.59
N GLY A 81 -55.65 -43.30 16.45
CA GLY A 81 -55.42 -44.74 16.68
C GLY A 81 -55.15 -45.03 18.16
N LEU A 82 -55.64 -46.18 18.66
CA LEU A 82 -55.61 -46.52 20.10
C LEU A 82 -54.23 -46.93 20.66
N SER A 83 -53.21 -47.24 19.87
CA SER A 83 -51.85 -47.54 20.41
C SER A 83 -50.75 -47.64 19.34
N THR A 84 -50.26 -46.52 18.83
CA THR A 84 -48.97 -46.51 18.06
C THR A 84 -48.14 -45.27 18.34
N ASN A 85 -48.25 -44.71 19.54
CA ASN A 85 -47.47 -43.52 19.90
C ASN A 85 -47.03 -43.58 21.36
N ASP A 86 -45.93 -44.31 21.62
CA ASP A 86 -45.23 -44.40 22.92
C ASP A 86 -44.60 -43.07 23.39
N TYR A 87 -44.81 -41.98 22.65
CA TYR A 87 -44.29 -40.66 23.01
C TYR A 87 -45.28 -39.91 23.90
N THR A 88 -44.75 -39.38 25.00
CA THR A 88 -45.44 -38.38 25.84
C THR A 88 -45.79 -37.14 25.01
N THR A 89 -46.77 -36.36 25.46
CA THR A 89 -47.12 -35.07 24.82
C THR A 89 -45.91 -34.15 24.67
N ALA A 90 -45.00 -34.15 25.65
CA ALA A 90 -43.77 -33.36 25.61
C ALA A 90 -42.81 -33.82 24.51
N GLU A 91 -42.66 -35.13 24.30
CA GLU A 91 -41.80 -35.69 23.25
C GLU A 91 -42.39 -35.48 21.85
N LYS A 92 -43.72 -35.60 21.69
CA LYS A 92 -44.39 -35.26 20.43
C LYS A 92 -44.23 -33.80 20.07
N ASN A 93 -44.35 -32.90 21.04
CA ASN A 93 -44.15 -31.47 20.79
C ASN A 93 -42.70 -31.16 20.40
N LYS A 94 -41.73 -31.83 21.03
CA LYS A 94 -40.31 -31.72 20.64
C LYS A 94 -40.07 -32.25 19.23
N LEU A 95 -40.63 -33.42 18.89
CA LEU A 95 -40.46 -34.05 17.58
C LEU A 95 -41.15 -33.28 16.46
N ALA A 96 -42.35 -32.76 16.71
CA ALA A 96 -43.09 -31.92 15.77
C ALA A 96 -42.40 -30.57 15.50
N GLY A 97 -41.56 -30.11 16.43
CA GLY A 97 -40.73 -28.92 16.25
C GLY A 97 -39.43 -29.15 15.47
N ILE A 98 -39.09 -30.40 15.12
CA ILE A 98 -37.92 -30.71 14.29
C ILE A 98 -38.35 -30.71 12.83
N GLU A 99 -37.86 -29.73 12.06
CA GLU A 99 -38.11 -29.65 10.61
C GLU A 99 -37.50 -30.85 9.86
N THR A 100 -38.16 -31.27 8.77
CA THR A 100 -37.67 -32.34 7.90
C THR A 100 -36.27 -32.03 7.38
N GLY A 101 -35.28 -32.85 7.75
CA GLY A 101 -33.88 -32.68 7.33
C GLY A 101 -32.99 -31.87 8.29
N ALA A 102 -33.46 -31.57 9.50
CA ALA A 102 -32.66 -30.89 10.52
C ALA A 102 -31.35 -31.65 10.84
N GLN A 103 -30.21 -30.95 10.75
CA GLN A 103 -28.88 -31.47 11.09
C GLN A 103 -28.41 -30.88 12.42
N LYS A 104 -27.70 -31.66 13.23
CA LYS A 104 -27.27 -31.26 14.59
C LYS A 104 -26.36 -30.01 14.61
N ASN A 105 -25.57 -29.81 13.55
CA ASN A 105 -24.64 -28.68 13.39
C ASN A 105 -24.74 -28.14 11.96
N THR A 106 -25.66 -27.21 11.71
CA THR A 106 -25.77 -26.53 10.41
C THR A 106 -24.70 -25.45 10.30
N VAL A 107 -23.89 -25.48 9.24
CA VAL A 107 -23.03 -24.35 8.88
C VAL A 107 -23.92 -23.23 8.37
N THR A 108 -24.06 -22.16 9.17
CA THR A 108 -24.92 -21.01 8.86
C THR A 108 -24.45 -20.25 7.62
N SER A 109 -23.14 -20.06 7.47
CA SER A 109 -22.52 -19.64 6.20
C SER A 109 -20.99 -19.81 6.24
N VAL A 110 -20.40 -20.18 5.11
CA VAL A 110 -18.98 -20.00 4.80
C VAL A 110 -18.92 -19.52 3.35
N ALA A 111 -18.51 -18.27 3.13
CA ALA A 111 -18.53 -17.65 1.79
C ALA A 111 -19.89 -17.79 1.07
N GLY A 112 -21.01 -17.67 1.80
CA GLY A 112 -22.36 -17.82 1.24
C GLY A 112 -22.82 -19.25 0.98
N LYS A 113 -22.00 -20.28 1.27
CA LYS A 113 -22.38 -21.70 1.22
C LYS A 113 -22.86 -22.21 2.57
N THR A 114 -23.80 -23.15 2.58
CA THR A 114 -24.35 -23.82 3.77
C THR A 114 -24.27 -25.34 3.62
N GLY A 115 -24.37 -26.10 4.72
CA GLY A 115 -24.30 -27.56 4.70
C GLY A 115 -22.88 -28.11 4.51
N ALA A 116 -22.69 -29.06 3.59
CA ALA A 116 -21.38 -29.62 3.25
C ALA A 116 -20.60 -28.63 2.36
N VAL A 117 -19.62 -27.93 2.94
CA VAL A 117 -18.87 -26.87 2.25
C VAL A 117 -17.58 -27.42 1.62
N THR A 118 -17.46 -27.29 0.30
CA THR A 118 -16.19 -27.42 -0.43
C THR A 118 -15.82 -26.03 -0.96
N LEU A 119 -14.59 -25.58 -0.73
CA LEU A 119 -14.12 -24.25 -1.12
C LEU A 119 -13.13 -24.31 -2.28
N ALA A 120 -13.29 -23.41 -3.22
CA ALA A 120 -12.29 -23.02 -4.20
C ALA A 120 -11.66 -21.67 -3.79
N LYS A 121 -10.46 -21.37 -4.32
CA LYS A 121 -9.75 -20.10 -4.05
C LYS A 121 -10.60 -18.84 -4.29
N ALA A 122 -11.52 -18.89 -5.25
CA ALA A 122 -12.42 -17.78 -5.57
C ALA A 122 -13.48 -17.54 -4.48
N ASP A 123 -13.88 -18.56 -3.73
CA ASP A 123 -14.92 -18.42 -2.68
C ASP A 123 -14.48 -17.49 -1.55
N VAL A 124 -13.16 -17.33 -1.32
CA VAL A 124 -12.60 -16.48 -0.27
C VAL A 124 -11.90 -15.23 -0.81
N GLY A 125 -12.19 -14.84 -2.05
CA GLY A 125 -11.59 -13.65 -2.67
C GLY A 125 -10.11 -13.81 -3.06
N LEU A 126 -9.59 -15.03 -3.07
CA LEU A 126 -8.20 -15.35 -3.41
C LEU A 126 -8.05 -15.87 -4.86
N GLY A 127 -8.98 -15.50 -5.75
CA GLY A 127 -8.99 -15.97 -7.15
C GLY A 127 -7.69 -15.65 -7.91
N ASN A 128 -7.02 -14.56 -7.54
CA ASN A 128 -5.77 -14.09 -8.15
C ASN A 128 -4.51 -14.51 -7.37
N VAL A 129 -4.66 -15.22 -6.25
CA VAL A 129 -3.52 -15.67 -5.45
C VAL A 129 -3.04 -17.01 -5.99
N ASP A 130 -1.81 -17.01 -6.50
CA ASP A 130 -1.11 -18.22 -6.93
C ASP A 130 -0.13 -18.68 -5.85
N ASN A 131 -0.13 -19.99 -5.56
CA ASN A 131 0.83 -20.59 -4.64
C ASN A 131 2.12 -20.96 -5.39
N THR A 132 2.84 -19.94 -5.84
CA THR A 132 4.10 -20.10 -6.55
C THR A 132 5.23 -20.29 -5.55
N SER A 133 5.95 -21.43 -5.62
CA SER A 133 7.15 -21.69 -4.81
C SER A 133 8.18 -20.58 -4.97
N ASP A 134 8.96 -20.29 -3.93
CA ASP A 134 9.94 -19.19 -3.95
C ASP A 134 10.88 -19.20 -5.16
N VAL A 135 11.31 -20.38 -5.63
CA VAL A 135 12.18 -20.54 -6.81
C VAL A 135 11.53 -20.10 -8.12
N ASN A 136 10.20 -20.14 -8.20
CA ASN A 136 9.42 -19.83 -9.40
C ASN A 136 8.75 -18.45 -9.31
N LYS A 137 8.95 -17.71 -8.22
CA LYS A 137 8.39 -16.36 -8.08
C LYS A 137 9.05 -15.44 -9.12
N PRO A 138 8.27 -14.75 -9.96
CA PRO A 138 8.85 -13.79 -10.88
C PRO A 138 9.49 -12.66 -10.08
N ILE A 139 10.69 -12.27 -10.48
CA ILE A 139 11.30 -11.03 -10.00
C ILE A 139 10.69 -9.84 -10.75
N SER A 140 10.65 -8.68 -10.10
CA SER A 140 10.16 -7.48 -10.77
C SER A 140 11.07 -7.08 -11.93
N THR A 141 10.51 -6.37 -12.91
CA THR A 141 11.27 -5.81 -14.03
C THR A 141 12.41 -4.93 -13.56
N ALA A 142 12.20 -4.13 -12.51
CA ALA A 142 13.23 -3.30 -11.89
C ALA A 142 14.41 -4.14 -11.35
N VAL A 143 14.13 -5.26 -10.67
CA VAL A 143 15.18 -6.16 -10.16
C VAL A 143 15.90 -6.85 -11.31
N GLN A 144 15.19 -7.28 -12.36
CA GLN A 144 15.81 -7.90 -13.54
C GLN A 144 16.72 -6.90 -14.27
N THR A 145 16.30 -5.65 -14.45
CA THR A 145 17.13 -4.59 -15.03
C THR A 145 18.38 -4.34 -14.18
N ALA A 146 18.24 -4.25 -12.87
CA ALA A 146 19.38 -4.08 -11.96
C ALA A 146 20.36 -5.26 -11.99
N LEU A 147 19.87 -6.49 -12.13
CA LEU A 147 20.71 -7.68 -12.30
C LEU A 147 21.44 -7.71 -13.64
N ASN A 148 20.77 -7.29 -14.73
CA ASN A 148 21.36 -7.23 -16.07
C ASN A 148 22.51 -6.21 -16.16
N LEU A 149 22.56 -5.22 -15.27
CA LEU A 149 23.64 -4.24 -15.20
C LEU A 149 24.88 -4.75 -14.45
N LYS A 150 24.78 -5.89 -13.75
CA LYS A 150 25.94 -6.48 -13.06
C LYS A 150 26.85 -7.18 -14.05
N ALA A 151 28.16 -7.01 -13.90
CA ALA A 151 29.15 -7.72 -14.70
C ALA A 151 28.98 -9.24 -14.52
N ALA A 152 29.01 -9.99 -15.63
CA ALA A 152 28.92 -11.44 -15.56
C ALA A 152 30.19 -12.00 -14.93
N LYS A 153 30.06 -13.11 -14.19
CA LYS A 153 31.21 -13.80 -13.57
C LYS A 153 32.27 -14.21 -14.61
N ALA A 154 31.86 -14.49 -15.84
CA ALA A 154 32.76 -14.84 -16.94
C ALA A 154 33.60 -13.65 -17.45
N ASP A 155 33.15 -12.42 -17.19
CA ASP A 155 33.77 -11.19 -17.68
C ASP A 155 34.68 -10.54 -16.63
N VAL A 156 34.78 -11.12 -15.44
CA VAL A 156 35.60 -10.60 -14.34
C VAL A 156 36.67 -11.61 -13.94
N TYR A 157 37.90 -11.14 -13.81
CA TYR A 157 38.98 -11.92 -13.23
C TYR A 157 38.98 -11.77 -11.72
N THR A 158 39.23 -12.86 -11.00
CA THR A 158 39.54 -12.81 -9.57
C THR A 158 40.90 -12.15 -9.36
N LYS A 159 41.12 -11.59 -8.16
CA LYS A 159 42.42 -11.04 -7.77
C LYS A 159 43.56 -12.04 -8.01
N SER A 160 43.35 -13.32 -7.70
CA SER A 160 44.36 -14.36 -7.91
C SER A 160 44.69 -14.58 -9.39
N GLU A 161 43.70 -14.52 -10.28
CA GLU A 161 43.93 -14.65 -11.72
C GLU A 161 44.64 -13.43 -12.31
N VAL A 162 44.26 -12.23 -11.85
CA VAL A 162 44.95 -10.99 -12.21
C VAL A 162 46.39 -11.02 -11.72
N ASP A 163 46.63 -11.32 -10.45
CA ASP A 163 47.97 -11.38 -9.86
C ASP A 163 48.86 -12.40 -10.59
N ALA A 164 48.31 -13.59 -10.93
CA ALA A 164 49.03 -14.59 -11.69
C ALA A 164 49.39 -14.10 -13.10
N LYS A 165 48.42 -13.55 -13.84
CA LYS A 165 48.66 -13.03 -15.21
C LYS A 165 49.64 -11.85 -15.19
N VAL A 166 49.45 -10.88 -14.30
CA VAL A 166 50.32 -9.71 -14.17
C VAL A 166 51.73 -10.13 -13.77
N SER A 167 51.89 -11.05 -12.81
CA SER A 167 53.21 -11.53 -12.38
C SER A 167 53.93 -12.38 -13.43
N THR A 168 53.21 -12.99 -14.39
CA THR A 168 53.84 -13.68 -15.52
C THR A 168 54.36 -12.70 -16.58
N VAL A 169 53.66 -11.59 -16.78
CA VAL A 169 54.00 -10.56 -17.79
C VAL A 169 55.05 -9.59 -17.24
N TYR A 170 54.86 -9.09 -16.02
CA TYR A 170 55.72 -8.11 -15.37
C TYR A 170 56.48 -8.75 -14.20
N LYS A 171 57.81 -8.74 -14.30
CA LYS A 171 58.73 -9.42 -13.39
C LYS A 171 59.55 -8.37 -12.66
N VAL A 172 59.18 -8.04 -11.43
CA VAL A 172 59.89 -7.04 -10.63
C VAL A 172 61.32 -7.52 -10.36
N LYS A 173 62.32 -6.70 -10.72
CA LYS A 173 63.75 -7.00 -10.54
C LYS A 173 64.42 -6.16 -9.47
N GLY A 174 63.79 -5.06 -9.04
CA GLY A 174 64.28 -4.21 -7.96
C GLY A 174 64.30 -2.73 -8.33
N THR A 175 65.21 -1.99 -7.72
CA THR A 175 65.28 -0.52 -7.79
C THR A 175 66.62 -0.06 -8.35
N LYS A 176 66.60 1.03 -9.12
CA LYS A 176 67.75 1.73 -9.70
C LYS A 176 67.66 3.22 -9.39
N ALA A 177 68.82 3.85 -9.24
CA ALA A 177 68.89 5.26 -8.90
C ALA A 177 68.51 6.15 -10.08
N THR A 178 68.94 5.78 -11.29
CA THR A 178 68.74 6.58 -12.51
C THR A 178 68.30 5.72 -13.70
N ILE A 179 67.70 6.35 -14.71
CA ILE A 179 67.30 5.65 -15.94
C ILE A 179 68.50 5.08 -16.71
N ALA A 180 69.66 5.74 -16.62
CA ALA A 180 70.89 5.28 -17.27
C ALA A 180 71.35 3.90 -16.75
N GLU A 181 71.15 3.64 -15.46
CA GLU A 181 71.45 2.33 -14.86
C GLU A 181 70.52 1.21 -15.32
N VAL A 182 69.28 1.55 -15.69
CA VAL A 182 68.32 0.60 -16.26
C VAL A 182 68.69 0.34 -17.72
N ILE A 183 68.94 1.39 -18.51
CA ILE A 183 69.29 1.26 -19.93
C ILE A 183 70.60 0.50 -20.12
N ALA A 184 71.56 0.61 -19.20
CA ALA A 184 72.84 -0.11 -19.27
C ALA A 184 72.76 -1.63 -18.97
N LEU A 185 71.59 -2.19 -18.68
CA LEU A 185 71.43 -3.61 -18.31
C LEU A 185 71.58 -4.56 -19.51
N THR A 186 72.67 -5.34 -19.51
CA THR A 186 73.07 -6.22 -20.62
C THR A 186 72.26 -7.51 -20.79
N ASN A 187 71.43 -7.87 -19.81
CA ASN A 187 70.69 -9.14 -19.75
C ASN A 187 69.21 -8.94 -19.38
N ALA A 188 68.62 -7.79 -19.71
CA ALA A 188 67.21 -7.54 -19.43
C ALA A 188 66.32 -8.35 -20.38
N VAL A 189 65.37 -9.11 -19.83
CA VAL A 189 64.40 -9.85 -20.64
C VAL A 189 63.06 -9.13 -20.68
N VAL A 190 62.29 -9.41 -21.74
CA VAL A 190 60.94 -8.82 -21.89
C VAL A 190 60.11 -9.09 -20.64
N GLY A 191 59.51 -8.02 -20.13
CA GLY A 191 58.68 -8.02 -18.93
C GLY A 191 59.43 -7.73 -17.63
N ASP A 192 60.77 -7.66 -17.64
CA ASP A 192 61.50 -7.26 -16.44
C ASP A 192 61.23 -5.79 -16.08
N VAL A 193 60.93 -5.53 -14.81
CA VAL A 193 60.53 -4.21 -14.30
C VAL A 193 61.49 -3.71 -13.23
N TRP A 194 61.93 -2.47 -13.37
CA TRP A 194 62.74 -1.75 -12.37
C TRP A 194 62.05 -0.47 -11.93
N ASN A 195 62.16 -0.16 -10.64
CA ASN A 195 61.79 1.15 -10.12
C ASN A 195 62.96 2.14 -10.31
N VAL A 196 62.72 3.33 -10.87
CA VAL A 196 63.74 4.38 -11.00
C VAL A 196 63.47 5.50 -9.99
N THR A 197 64.36 5.72 -9.03
CA THR A 197 64.10 6.65 -7.92
C THR A 197 64.32 8.12 -8.27
N ALA A 198 65.07 8.42 -9.33
CA ALA A 198 65.23 9.79 -9.82
C ALA A 198 64.14 10.14 -10.86
N GLU A 199 63.87 11.43 -11.03
CA GLU A 199 63.17 11.96 -12.20
C GLU A 199 63.98 11.66 -13.46
N PHE A 200 63.32 11.30 -14.57
CA PHE A 200 64.00 10.98 -15.81
C PHE A 200 63.17 11.32 -17.05
N THR A 201 63.84 11.33 -18.20
CA THR A 201 63.21 11.41 -19.51
C THR A 201 63.47 10.12 -20.27
N LEU A 202 62.45 9.55 -20.88
CA LEU A 202 62.55 8.38 -21.75
C LEU A 202 61.73 8.63 -23.00
N SER A 203 62.32 8.43 -24.19
CA SER A 203 61.64 8.71 -25.47
C SER A 203 61.04 10.12 -25.53
N SER A 204 61.81 11.12 -25.06
CA SER A 204 61.41 12.55 -25.00
C SER A 204 60.26 12.90 -24.05
N LYS A 205 59.75 11.95 -23.24
CA LYS A 205 58.72 12.20 -22.24
C LYS A 205 59.31 12.18 -20.83
N LYS A 206 58.94 13.16 -20.02
CA LYS A 206 59.42 13.34 -18.64
C LYS A 206 58.56 12.54 -17.67
N TYR A 207 59.21 11.82 -16.74
CA TYR A 207 58.60 10.96 -15.75
C TYR A 207 59.09 11.33 -14.34
N PRO A 208 58.20 11.36 -13.33
CA PRO A 208 58.56 11.69 -11.97
C PRO A 208 59.43 10.60 -11.33
N ALA A 209 60.12 11.00 -10.26
CA ALA A 209 60.85 10.10 -9.37
C ALA A 209 59.96 8.95 -8.87
N GLY A 210 60.52 7.74 -8.84
CA GLY A 210 59.81 6.52 -8.44
C GLY A 210 59.02 5.85 -9.57
N THR A 211 59.14 6.30 -10.82
CA THR A 211 58.48 5.67 -11.96
C THR A 211 59.09 4.29 -12.26
N ASN A 212 58.23 3.29 -12.49
CA ASN A 212 58.65 1.96 -12.92
C ASN A 212 58.91 1.93 -14.42
N VAL A 213 59.91 1.17 -14.85
CA VAL A 213 60.32 1.01 -16.25
C VAL A 213 60.39 -0.48 -16.56
N VAL A 214 59.80 -0.88 -17.68
CA VAL A 214 59.78 -2.26 -18.16
C VAL A 214 60.63 -2.43 -19.41
N CYS A 215 61.32 -3.56 -19.52
CA CYS A 215 61.94 -3.99 -20.76
C CYS A 215 60.85 -4.52 -21.71
N VAL A 216 60.65 -3.86 -22.85
CA VAL A 216 59.66 -4.27 -23.87
C VAL A 216 60.27 -5.08 -25.01
N THR A 217 61.58 -4.95 -25.23
CA THR A 217 62.32 -5.76 -26.21
C THR A 217 63.61 -6.24 -25.56
N ALA A 218 63.83 -7.57 -25.55
CA ALA A 218 65.00 -8.18 -24.92
C ALA A 218 66.30 -7.53 -25.40
N THR A 219 67.16 -7.16 -24.46
CA THR A 219 68.46 -6.61 -24.80
C THR A 219 69.45 -7.75 -24.92
N SER A 220 70.03 -7.92 -26.12
CA SER A 220 71.28 -8.66 -26.24
C SER A 220 72.42 -7.73 -25.87
N SER A 221 73.58 -8.29 -25.52
CA SER A 221 74.74 -7.64 -24.89
C SER A 221 75.34 -6.41 -25.59
N SER A 222 74.74 -5.87 -26.65
CA SER A 222 75.26 -4.71 -27.39
C SER A 222 74.24 -3.72 -27.99
N SER A 223 72.92 -3.83 -27.78
CA SER A 223 71.95 -2.83 -28.30
C SER A 223 70.96 -2.38 -27.21
N HIS A 224 71.29 -1.27 -26.55
CA HIS A 224 70.46 -0.67 -25.50
C HIS A 224 70.15 0.76 -25.88
N ALA A 225 68.89 1.02 -26.22
CA ALA A 225 68.37 2.35 -26.53
C ALA A 225 67.06 2.57 -25.77
N ASP A 226 66.63 3.83 -25.69
CA ASP A 226 65.33 4.20 -25.11
C ASP A 226 64.16 3.37 -25.65
N ALA A 227 64.22 2.96 -26.93
CA ALA A 227 63.19 2.14 -27.59
C ALA A 227 63.04 0.71 -27.02
N ASN A 228 64.02 0.21 -26.27
CA ASN A 228 63.94 -1.09 -25.60
C ASN A 228 63.11 -1.04 -24.30
N TRP A 229 62.78 0.16 -23.84
CA TRP A 229 62.23 0.42 -22.52
C TRP A 229 60.94 1.21 -22.62
N ASP A 230 59.99 0.88 -21.75
CA ASP A 230 58.75 1.66 -21.60
C ASP A 230 58.51 2.01 -20.14
N ALA A 231 57.95 3.19 -19.89
CA ALA A 231 57.63 3.62 -18.55
C ALA A 231 56.24 3.11 -18.16
N LEU A 232 56.17 2.29 -17.11
CA LEU A 232 54.92 1.82 -16.51
C LEU A 232 54.28 2.86 -15.58
N GLY A 233 54.92 4.02 -15.41
CA GLY A 233 54.37 5.16 -14.70
C GLY A 233 53.96 6.27 -15.64
N GLY A 234 52.78 6.79 -15.36
CA GLY A 234 52.13 7.91 -16.02
C GLY A 234 50.75 8.07 -15.41
N THR A 235 50.25 9.30 -15.31
CA THR A 235 48.84 9.52 -15.01
C THR A 235 48.02 9.01 -16.19
N VAL A 236 47.26 7.93 -16.00
CA VAL A 236 46.19 7.57 -16.93
C VAL A 236 45.05 8.55 -16.67
N ASP A 237 44.74 9.38 -17.66
CA ASP A 237 43.56 10.21 -17.61
C ASP A 237 42.33 9.31 -17.75
N LEU A 238 41.73 8.96 -16.61
CA LEU A 238 40.51 8.17 -16.52
C LEU A 238 39.26 9.05 -16.54
N THR A 239 39.39 10.37 -16.69
CA THR A 239 38.25 11.31 -16.84
C THR A 239 37.28 10.86 -17.94
N PRO A 240 37.72 10.28 -19.08
CA PRO A 240 36.81 9.73 -20.10
C PRO A 240 36.04 8.48 -19.65
N TYR A 241 36.53 7.76 -18.63
CA TYR A 241 35.97 6.50 -18.13
C TYR A 241 35.25 6.65 -16.78
N ALA A 242 35.43 7.78 -16.10
CA ALA A 242 34.69 8.14 -14.89
C ALA A 242 33.32 8.71 -15.26
N LYS A 243 32.30 7.84 -15.31
CA LYS A 243 30.91 8.31 -15.32
C LYS A 243 30.61 9.04 -14.00
N VAL A 244 29.81 10.11 -14.04
CA VAL A 244 29.41 10.93 -12.88
C VAL A 244 28.92 10.07 -11.69
N GLU A 245 28.24 8.95 -11.98
CA GLU A 245 27.76 7.96 -11.00
C GLU A 245 28.86 7.25 -10.18
N ASN A 246 30.11 7.27 -10.63
CA ASN A 246 31.25 6.59 -10.00
C ASN A 246 32.11 7.53 -9.12
N LEU A 247 31.80 8.82 -9.07
CA LEU A 247 32.48 9.75 -8.16
C LEU A 247 31.81 9.72 -6.78
N PRO A 248 32.55 9.71 -5.67
CA PRO A 248 32.00 9.61 -4.30
C PRO A 248 31.20 10.85 -3.82
N GLY A 249 30.78 11.73 -4.73
CA GLY A 249 30.04 12.96 -4.46
C GLY A 249 28.52 12.74 -4.36
N PHE A 250 27.86 13.67 -3.69
CA PHE A 250 26.40 13.78 -3.73
C PHE A 250 25.99 14.40 -5.06
N VAL A 251 25.18 13.69 -5.85
CA VAL A 251 24.67 14.16 -7.15
C VAL A 251 23.18 14.48 -7.03
N PRO A 252 22.64 15.54 -7.65
CA PRO A 252 21.21 15.83 -7.62
C PRO A 252 20.35 14.64 -8.08
N ASP A 253 19.36 14.27 -7.27
CA ASP A 253 18.39 13.22 -7.56
C ASP A 253 17.28 13.83 -8.43
N GLY A 254 17.24 13.47 -9.71
CA GLY A 254 16.39 14.10 -10.73
C GLY A 254 14.88 14.02 -10.48
N GLU A 255 14.45 13.24 -9.48
CA GLU A 255 13.02 13.01 -9.18
C GLU A 255 12.51 13.75 -7.93
N SER A 256 13.36 14.50 -7.22
CA SER A 256 13.01 15.09 -5.92
C SER A 256 13.33 16.58 -5.86
N PHE A 257 12.54 17.39 -6.58
CA PHE A 257 12.55 18.85 -6.48
C PHE A 257 11.23 19.34 -5.88
N SER A 258 11.30 20.27 -4.93
CA SER A 258 10.13 20.97 -4.39
C SER A 258 10.41 22.45 -4.22
N LEU A 259 9.40 23.28 -4.51
CA LEU A 259 9.49 24.73 -4.41
C LEU A 259 8.54 25.23 -3.32
N LYS A 260 9.09 26.05 -2.42
CA LYS A 260 8.34 26.80 -1.42
C LYS A 260 8.55 28.29 -1.67
N CYS A 261 7.51 29.08 -1.47
CA CYS A 261 7.57 30.54 -1.56
C CYS A 261 7.08 31.09 -0.22
N ASP A 262 7.93 31.86 0.46
CA ASP A 262 7.54 32.69 1.60
C ASP A 262 7.62 34.17 1.22
N VAL A 263 7.10 35.05 2.08
CA VAL A 263 6.98 36.50 1.84
C VAL A 263 8.26 37.18 1.38
N ASP A 264 9.42 36.64 1.75
CA ASP A 264 10.73 37.24 1.53
C ASP A 264 11.73 36.29 0.84
N GLU A 265 11.30 35.12 0.34
CA GLU A 265 12.22 34.13 -0.27
C GLU A 265 11.51 33.04 -1.10
N ILE A 266 12.08 32.66 -2.24
CA ILE A 266 11.76 31.37 -2.88
C ILE A 266 12.79 30.35 -2.38
N GLU A 267 12.34 29.22 -1.85
CA GLU A 267 13.19 28.10 -1.42
C GLU A 267 13.00 26.93 -2.39
N LEU A 268 14.07 26.57 -3.10
CA LEU A 268 14.16 25.34 -3.88
C LEU A 268 14.81 24.26 -3.00
N SER A 269 14.04 23.24 -2.64
CA SER A 269 14.57 22.05 -2.00
C SER A 269 14.82 20.98 -3.06
N PHE A 270 15.99 20.36 -3.01
CA PHE A 270 16.35 19.23 -3.86
C PHE A 270 16.98 18.13 -3.02
N VAL A 271 16.74 16.88 -3.38
CA VAL A 271 17.43 15.75 -2.76
C VAL A 271 18.65 15.43 -3.61
N THR A 272 19.80 15.26 -2.97
CA THR A 272 21.00 14.69 -3.59
C THR A 272 21.16 13.25 -3.13
N LYS A 273 21.65 12.38 -4.01
CA LYS A 273 21.89 10.97 -3.71
C LYS A 273 23.35 10.63 -3.88
N ASN A 274 23.92 9.99 -2.85
CA ASN A 274 25.19 9.30 -2.93
C ASN A 274 24.93 7.83 -3.27
N THR A 275 25.17 7.45 -4.53
CA THR A 275 24.91 6.10 -5.06
C THR A 275 25.79 5.03 -4.42
N GLN A 276 26.98 5.38 -3.93
CA GLN A 276 27.91 4.44 -3.31
C GLN A 276 27.60 4.16 -1.84
N LYS A 277 27.14 5.19 -1.11
CA LYS A 277 26.77 5.08 0.31
C LYS A 277 25.27 4.83 0.52
N ASN A 278 24.47 4.87 -0.54
CA ASN A 278 23.00 4.83 -0.52
C ASN A 278 22.42 5.85 0.49
N GLN A 279 22.98 7.06 0.48
CA GLN A 279 22.58 8.16 1.36
C GLN A 279 21.89 9.24 0.54
N GLN A 280 20.82 9.80 1.07
CA GLN A 280 20.15 10.98 0.52
C GLN A 280 20.37 12.17 1.46
N GLN A 281 20.57 13.34 0.89
CA GLN A 281 20.73 14.59 1.62
C GLN A 281 19.88 15.68 0.98
N GLU A 282 19.07 16.36 1.78
CA GLU A 282 18.33 17.55 1.35
C GLU A 282 19.30 18.74 1.22
N GLY A 283 19.28 19.37 0.05
CA GLY A 283 19.90 20.65 -0.22
C GLY A 283 18.82 21.73 -0.38
N PHE A 284 19.15 22.93 0.07
CA PHE A 284 18.27 24.10 -0.04
C PHE A 284 18.99 25.18 -0.84
N VAL A 285 18.29 25.77 -1.79
CA VAL A 285 18.68 26.98 -2.48
C VAL A 285 17.65 28.05 -2.17
N TYR A 286 18.16 29.18 -1.71
CA TYR A 286 17.41 30.31 -1.20
C TYR A 286 17.52 31.45 -2.22
N PHE A 287 16.38 31.93 -2.69
CA PHE A 287 16.28 33.09 -3.58
C PHE A 287 15.74 34.27 -2.77
N PRO A 288 16.50 35.36 -2.59
CA PRO A 288 16.03 36.50 -1.84
C PRO A 288 14.75 37.03 -2.48
N GLY A 289 13.75 37.27 -1.63
CA GLY A 289 12.44 37.74 -2.00
C GLY A 289 12.56 38.99 -2.83
N ALA A 290 12.19 38.87 -4.09
CA ALA A 290 11.75 40.02 -4.82
C ALA A 290 10.55 40.60 -4.08
N THR A 291 10.78 41.72 -3.39
CA THR A 291 9.76 42.77 -3.45
C THR A 291 9.35 42.87 -4.91
N GLU A 292 8.05 42.99 -5.19
CA GLU A 292 7.38 42.83 -6.50
C GLU A 292 8.00 43.64 -7.68
N SER A 293 9.06 44.40 -7.43
CA SER A 293 9.87 45.16 -8.38
C SER A 293 11.28 44.62 -8.68
N ALA A 294 11.79 43.53 -8.08
CA ALA A 294 13.25 43.25 -8.12
C ALA A 294 13.75 41.87 -8.62
N ALA A 295 13.02 40.75 -8.61
CA ALA A 295 13.48 39.54 -9.31
C ALA A 295 12.69 39.36 -10.59
N GLY A 296 13.32 39.77 -11.68
CA GLY A 296 13.53 38.89 -12.82
C GLY A 296 12.35 38.29 -13.58
N ILE A 297 11.11 38.63 -13.26
CA ILE A 297 9.96 38.26 -14.07
C ILE A 297 9.83 39.34 -15.16
N MET A 298 10.21 38.98 -16.38
CA MET A 298 10.07 39.88 -17.52
C MET A 298 8.57 40.02 -17.85
N LEU A 299 8.00 41.19 -17.57
CA LEU A 299 6.71 41.58 -18.11
C LEU A 299 6.91 42.04 -19.57
N PRO A 300 5.89 42.00 -20.43
CA PRO A 300 5.96 42.56 -21.79
C PRO A 300 6.48 44.02 -21.86
N SER A 301 6.39 44.77 -20.75
CA SER A 301 6.94 46.11 -20.57
C SER A 301 8.48 46.18 -20.44
N ASP A 302 9.16 45.08 -20.13
CA ASP A 302 10.62 45.04 -19.92
C ASP A 302 11.43 44.92 -21.22
N LYS A 303 10.78 44.66 -22.37
CA LYS A 303 11.43 44.73 -23.70
C LYS A 303 12.05 46.11 -23.97
N VAL A 304 11.49 47.15 -23.36
CA VAL A 304 11.99 48.54 -23.41
C VAL A 304 13.32 48.72 -22.67
N LYS A 305 13.65 47.85 -21.70
CA LYS A 305 14.95 47.86 -20.98
C LYS A 305 16.06 47.25 -21.83
N LEU A 306 15.76 46.20 -22.60
CA LEU A 306 16.70 45.58 -23.56
C LEU A 306 17.12 46.56 -24.65
N ASP A 307 16.15 47.26 -25.25
CA ASP A 307 16.38 48.22 -26.34
C ASP A 307 17.20 49.46 -25.89
N LYS A 308 17.34 49.68 -24.58
CA LYS A 308 18.09 50.80 -23.97
C LYS A 308 19.39 50.37 -23.29
N ALA A 309 19.67 49.07 -23.22
CA ALA A 309 20.86 48.54 -22.56
C ALA A 309 22.11 48.84 -23.39
N ALA A 310 23.18 49.30 -22.73
CA ALA A 310 24.46 49.58 -23.39
C ALA A 310 25.25 48.30 -23.73
N THR A 311 25.04 47.22 -22.95
CA THR A 311 25.70 45.92 -23.08
C THR A 311 24.68 44.81 -22.82
N VAL A 312 24.63 43.87 -23.76
CA VAL A 312 23.69 42.75 -23.76
C VAL A 312 24.43 41.47 -24.10
N HIS A 313 24.13 40.39 -23.40
CA HIS A 313 24.62 39.05 -23.69
C HIS A 313 23.47 38.10 -24.04
N GLU A 314 23.65 37.31 -25.09
CA GLU A 314 22.64 36.39 -25.62
C GLU A 314 22.91 34.95 -25.19
N PHE A 315 21.93 34.33 -24.54
CA PHE A 315 21.84 32.89 -24.34
C PHE A 315 21.12 32.22 -25.52
N LYS A 316 21.62 31.04 -25.88
CA LYS A 316 21.13 30.20 -26.97
C LYS A 316 20.40 28.99 -26.39
N ASN A 317 19.16 29.19 -25.95
CA ASN A 317 18.31 28.16 -25.34
C ASN A 317 18.88 27.63 -24.01
N ALA A 318 19.32 28.52 -23.12
CA ALA A 318 19.72 28.10 -21.78
C ALA A 318 18.52 27.59 -20.95
N ALA A 319 17.29 27.96 -21.33
CA ALA A 319 16.04 27.50 -20.69
C ALA A 319 15.78 25.99 -20.77
N ILE A 320 16.35 25.29 -21.77
CA ILE A 320 16.12 23.85 -21.98
C ILE A 320 17.25 22.99 -21.42
N LEU A 321 18.23 23.59 -20.75
CA LEU A 321 19.32 22.86 -20.11
C LEU A 321 18.77 22.06 -18.93
N ASP A 322 19.27 20.84 -18.77
CA ASP A 322 18.84 19.89 -17.75
C ASP A 322 20.02 19.08 -17.19
N ASN A 323 19.77 18.20 -16.22
CA ASN A 323 20.81 17.38 -15.62
C ASN A 323 21.53 16.40 -16.59
N THR A 324 21.06 16.26 -17.84
CA THR A 324 21.69 15.43 -18.88
C THR A 324 22.58 16.23 -19.82
N SER A 325 22.56 17.55 -19.72
CA SER A 325 23.30 18.44 -20.61
C SER A 325 24.81 18.39 -20.35
N THR A 326 25.59 18.13 -21.40
CA THR A 326 27.07 18.08 -21.33
C THR A 326 27.66 19.47 -21.14
N SER A 327 28.86 19.57 -20.55
CA SER A 327 29.56 20.85 -20.37
C SER A 327 29.70 21.67 -21.66
N ASP A 328 29.91 21.03 -22.83
CA ASP A 328 30.04 21.75 -24.10
C ASP A 328 28.72 22.37 -24.55
N LYS A 329 27.62 21.61 -24.45
CA LYS A 329 26.25 22.14 -24.69
C LYS A 329 25.91 23.30 -23.75
N ILE A 330 26.33 23.23 -22.49
CA ILE A 330 26.12 24.32 -21.52
C ILE A 330 26.90 25.57 -21.95
N LYS A 331 28.17 25.41 -22.34
CA LYS A 331 29.00 26.52 -22.84
C LYS A 331 28.40 27.14 -24.11
N GLU A 332 27.92 26.32 -25.03
CA GLU A 332 27.24 26.77 -26.24
C GLU A 332 25.97 27.57 -25.93
N ALA A 333 25.13 27.05 -25.03
CA ALA A 333 23.89 27.71 -24.61
C ALA A 333 24.15 29.03 -23.87
N LEU A 334 25.26 29.13 -23.12
CA LEU A 334 25.69 30.37 -22.47
C LEU A 334 26.46 31.31 -23.40
N GLY A 335 26.71 30.95 -24.65
CA GLY A 335 27.48 31.77 -25.60
C GLY A 335 28.97 31.92 -25.23
N LEU A 336 29.52 30.97 -24.47
CA LEU A 336 30.91 31.00 -24.04
C LEU A 336 31.87 30.62 -25.18
N THR A 337 33.00 31.30 -25.23
CA THR A 337 34.07 31.10 -26.22
C THR A 337 35.43 31.04 -25.52
N SER A 338 36.52 30.78 -26.26
CA SER A 338 37.88 30.85 -25.71
C SER A 338 38.27 32.24 -25.21
N SER A 339 37.63 33.29 -25.72
CA SER A 339 37.87 34.70 -25.36
C SER A 339 36.80 35.30 -24.45
N TYR A 340 35.70 34.57 -24.20
CA TYR A 340 34.61 34.98 -23.31
C TYR A 340 34.17 33.76 -22.50
N THR A 341 34.70 33.67 -21.29
CA THR A 341 34.66 32.47 -20.46
C THR A 341 33.58 32.57 -19.38
N PHE A 342 33.38 31.50 -18.63
CA PHE A 342 32.44 31.49 -17.51
C PHE A 342 32.82 32.53 -16.43
N ASP A 343 34.12 32.81 -16.26
CA ASP A 343 34.60 33.86 -15.35
C ASP A 343 34.20 35.26 -15.84
N ASP A 344 34.25 35.49 -17.16
CA ASP A 344 33.85 36.77 -17.76
C ASP A 344 32.33 36.96 -17.62
N LEU A 345 31.54 35.90 -17.81
CA LEU A 345 30.09 35.91 -17.58
C LEU A 345 29.74 36.25 -16.12
N ILE A 346 30.49 35.70 -15.16
CA ILE A 346 30.35 36.04 -13.73
C ILE A 346 30.68 37.52 -13.51
N ALA A 347 31.80 38.01 -14.03
CA ALA A 347 32.20 39.41 -13.86
C ALA A 347 31.21 40.40 -14.49
N ASP A 348 30.67 40.07 -15.67
CA ASP A 348 29.69 40.88 -16.38
C ASP A 348 28.35 40.98 -15.62
N SER A 349 28.00 39.92 -14.88
CA SER A 349 26.81 39.95 -14.00
C SER A 349 26.93 40.99 -12.89
N GLU A 350 28.12 41.15 -12.31
CA GLU A 350 28.42 42.14 -11.28
C GLU A 350 28.47 43.55 -11.88
N ALA A 351 28.80 43.66 -13.17
CA ALA A 351 28.84 44.91 -13.93
C ALA A 351 27.47 45.37 -14.47
N GLY A 352 26.40 44.58 -14.27
CA GLY A 352 25.04 44.94 -14.67
C GLY A 352 24.74 44.71 -16.16
N VAL A 353 25.43 43.77 -16.81
CA VAL A 353 25.11 43.33 -18.18
C VAL A 353 23.72 42.71 -18.23
N VAL A 354 23.00 43.01 -19.30
CA VAL A 354 21.65 42.50 -19.51
C VAL A 354 21.70 41.17 -20.27
N TYR A 355 21.12 40.13 -19.69
CA TYR A 355 21.07 38.79 -20.29
C TYR A 355 19.70 38.53 -20.93
N TYR A 356 19.68 37.88 -22.09
CA TYR A 356 18.44 37.42 -22.71
C TYR A 356 18.61 36.08 -23.41
N ASP A 357 17.55 35.29 -23.46
CA ASP A 357 17.49 34.07 -24.24
C ASP A 357 16.72 34.32 -25.55
N SER A 358 17.39 34.09 -26.67
CA SER A 358 16.86 34.38 -28.00
C SER A 358 15.51 33.71 -28.32
N ALA A 359 15.25 32.53 -27.75
CA ALA A 359 14.04 31.75 -28.01
C ALA A 359 12.94 31.99 -26.96
N TYR A 360 13.32 32.34 -25.73
CA TYR A 360 12.41 32.38 -24.58
C TYR A 360 12.23 33.78 -23.97
N GLY A 361 12.84 34.81 -24.57
CA GLY A 361 12.80 36.18 -24.07
C GLY A 361 13.89 36.47 -23.03
N MET A 362 13.81 37.59 -22.31
CA MET A 362 14.83 37.84 -21.29
C MET A 362 14.69 36.86 -20.13
N SER A 363 15.75 36.10 -19.88
CA SER A 363 15.96 35.46 -18.60
C SER A 363 17.05 36.22 -17.88
N PRO A 364 16.70 36.86 -16.77
CA PRO A 364 17.66 37.52 -15.92
C PRO A 364 18.28 36.43 -15.07
N LEU A 365 19.59 36.30 -15.24
CA LEU A 365 20.47 35.84 -14.19
C LEU A 365 20.02 36.44 -12.84
N THR A 366 19.40 35.64 -11.97
CA THR A 366 18.77 36.13 -10.74
C THR A 366 19.74 36.18 -9.56
N GLY A 367 20.94 35.63 -9.73
CA GLY A 367 22.01 35.68 -8.77
C GLY A 367 23.27 35.02 -9.31
N VAL A 368 24.41 35.68 -9.11
CA VAL A 368 25.73 35.08 -9.24
C VAL A 368 26.36 35.08 -7.86
N ILE A 369 26.80 33.90 -7.42
CA ILE A 369 27.44 33.75 -6.12
C ILE A 369 28.60 32.76 -6.33
N GLY A 370 29.81 33.29 -6.54
CA GLY A 370 31.00 32.47 -6.75
C GLY A 370 30.92 31.59 -8.01
N ASP A 371 30.95 30.27 -7.84
CA ASP A 371 31.09 29.27 -8.93
C ASP A 371 29.76 28.82 -9.57
N TYR A 372 28.64 29.50 -9.29
CA TYR A 372 27.35 29.15 -9.84
C TYR A 372 26.55 30.33 -10.37
N ILE A 373 25.75 30.05 -11.40
CA ILE A 373 24.77 30.96 -11.97
C ILE A 373 23.37 30.34 -11.90
N GLN A 374 22.39 31.19 -11.68
CA GLN A 374 20.98 30.81 -11.58
C GLN A 374 20.16 31.58 -12.60
N LEU A 375 19.39 30.83 -13.39
CA LEU A 375 18.51 31.35 -14.41
C LEU A 375 17.08 30.98 -14.04
N LEU A 376 16.18 31.96 -14.13
CA LEU A 376 14.75 31.76 -13.93
C LEU A 376 14.03 32.20 -15.20
N TYR A 377 13.13 31.34 -15.67
CA TYR A 377 12.30 31.59 -16.84
C TYR A 377 10.83 31.43 -16.44
N LEU A 378 9.96 32.21 -17.06
CA LEU A 378 8.52 32.00 -17.04
C LEU A 378 8.07 31.70 -18.47
N ILE A 379 7.72 30.44 -18.72
CA ILE A 379 7.33 29.94 -20.04
C ILE A 379 5.83 29.60 -19.98
N GLY A 380 5.00 30.53 -20.44
CA GLY A 380 3.55 30.45 -20.23
C GLY A 380 3.21 30.50 -18.75
N ASP A 381 2.57 29.44 -18.23
CA ASP A 381 2.22 29.30 -16.82
C ASP A 381 3.24 28.44 -16.04
N VAL A 382 4.43 28.16 -16.58
CA VAL A 382 5.44 27.33 -15.92
C VAL A 382 6.68 28.15 -15.61
N PHE A 383 7.10 28.15 -14.35
CA PHE A 383 8.42 28.61 -13.95
C PHE A 383 9.44 27.49 -14.19
N GLU A 384 10.47 27.79 -14.98
CA GLU A 384 11.62 26.92 -15.21
C GLU A 384 12.84 27.53 -14.52
N ILE A 385 13.50 26.76 -13.68
CA ILE A 385 14.74 27.15 -13.02
C ILE A 385 15.85 26.32 -13.62
N VAL A 386 16.95 26.98 -13.98
CA VAL A 386 18.19 26.33 -14.44
C VAL A 386 19.33 26.82 -13.56
N VAL A 387 19.97 25.89 -12.86
CA VAL A 387 21.16 26.13 -12.06
C VAL A 387 22.35 25.55 -12.79
N ILE A 388 23.37 26.37 -13.02
CA ILE A 388 24.62 25.95 -13.66
C ILE A 388 25.75 26.17 -12.66
N SER A 389 26.57 25.14 -12.48
CA SER A 389 27.68 25.15 -11.54
C SER A 389 28.97 24.76 -12.24
N ARG A 390 30.05 25.45 -11.90
CA ARG A 390 31.39 25.03 -12.27
C ARG A 390 31.87 23.95 -11.29
N THR A 391 32.26 22.80 -11.83
CA THR A 391 32.73 21.66 -11.04
C THR A 391 34.25 21.60 -10.95
N SER A 392 34.96 22.14 -11.95
CA SER A 392 36.42 22.22 -11.98
C SER A 392 36.90 23.15 -13.10
N GLY A 393 38.21 23.44 -13.11
CA GLY A 393 38.85 24.28 -14.12
C GLY A 393 38.54 25.78 -13.96
N THR A 394 39.19 26.60 -14.79
CA THR A 394 38.96 28.05 -14.87
C THR A 394 39.04 28.51 -16.33
N GLY A 395 38.52 29.71 -16.62
CA GLY A 395 38.48 30.28 -17.96
C GLY A 395 37.85 29.31 -18.97
N ALA A 396 38.49 29.17 -20.13
CA ALA A 396 38.04 28.28 -21.21
C ALA A 396 38.02 26.78 -20.80
N SER A 397 38.82 26.39 -19.81
CA SER A 397 38.93 25.00 -19.33
C SER A 397 37.91 24.64 -18.25
N SER A 398 37.00 25.55 -17.90
CA SER A 398 35.95 25.30 -16.92
C SER A 398 35.08 24.09 -17.34
N VAL A 399 34.76 23.21 -16.40
CA VAL A 399 33.82 22.09 -16.58
C VAL A 399 32.52 22.46 -15.88
N LEU A 400 31.45 22.54 -16.65
CA LEU A 400 30.14 22.99 -16.20
C LEU A 400 29.16 21.82 -16.09
N THR A 401 28.32 21.87 -15.07
CA THR A 401 27.16 20.99 -14.89
C THR A 401 25.91 21.83 -14.71
N CYS A 402 24.76 21.30 -15.07
CA CYS A 402 23.50 21.98 -14.81
C CYS A 402 22.47 21.05 -14.17
N SER A 403 21.47 21.68 -13.57
CA SER A 403 20.30 21.05 -13.00
C SER A 403 19.12 21.98 -13.24
N SER A 404 17.99 21.42 -13.64
CA SER A 404 16.77 22.19 -13.88
C SER A 404 15.60 21.65 -13.09
N GLY A 405 14.59 22.50 -12.93
CA GLY A 405 13.34 22.16 -12.28
C GLY A 405 12.23 23.06 -12.76
N SER A 406 11.03 22.48 -12.90
CA SER A 406 9.85 23.17 -13.39
C SER A 406 8.72 23.14 -12.37
N ILE A 407 7.96 24.22 -12.29
CA ILE A 407 6.71 24.27 -11.53
C ILE A 407 5.65 25.09 -12.26
N GLU A 408 4.43 24.57 -12.28
CA GLU A 408 3.29 25.38 -12.72
C GLU A 408 3.06 26.52 -11.73
N SER A 409 2.87 27.74 -12.24
CA SER A 409 2.58 28.96 -11.49
C SER A 409 1.36 28.79 -10.58
N SER A 410 0.38 27.99 -11.00
CA SER A 410 -0.82 27.61 -10.24
C SER A 410 -0.52 26.80 -8.97
N LYS A 411 0.63 26.13 -8.91
CA LYS A 411 1.08 25.31 -7.78
C LYS A 411 1.92 26.11 -6.79
N LEU A 412 2.26 27.37 -7.08
CA LEU A 412 2.92 28.25 -6.11
C LEU A 412 1.92 28.68 -5.03
N LEU A 413 2.24 28.34 -3.79
CA LEU A 413 1.53 28.84 -2.62
C LEU A 413 1.98 30.29 -2.35
N THR A 414 1.16 31.27 -2.74
CA THR A 414 1.34 32.68 -2.37
C THR A 414 0.55 33.02 -1.10
N LYS A 415 0.84 34.16 -0.46
CA LYS A 415 0.06 34.69 0.69
C LYS A 415 -1.44 34.82 0.40
N ASN A 416 -1.81 34.98 -0.88
CA ASN A 416 -3.21 35.06 -1.34
C ASN A 416 -3.82 33.68 -1.65
N SER A 417 -3.02 32.60 -1.59
CA SER A 417 -3.45 31.22 -1.82
C SER A 417 -3.60 30.41 -0.52
N VAL A 418 -3.13 30.94 0.62
CA VAL A 418 -3.24 30.30 1.94
C VAL A 418 -4.02 31.15 2.93
N ILE A 419 -4.85 30.52 3.76
CA ILE A 419 -5.62 31.19 4.81
C ILE A 419 -4.70 31.44 6.00
N ASN A 420 -4.35 32.71 6.25
CA ASN A 420 -3.48 33.12 7.35
C ASN A 420 -4.22 33.70 8.57
N ASN A 421 -5.56 33.69 8.56
CA ASN A 421 -6.40 34.09 9.68
C ASN A 421 -7.58 33.11 9.83
N LEU A 422 -7.96 32.78 11.08
CA LEU A 422 -9.06 31.85 11.36
C LEU A 422 -10.46 32.44 11.15
N THR A 423 -10.55 33.66 10.64
CA THR A 423 -11.81 34.36 10.33
C THR A 423 -12.19 34.29 8.85
N SER A 424 -11.36 33.65 8.02
CA SER A 424 -11.61 33.51 6.59
C SER A 424 -12.84 32.65 6.30
N THR A 425 -13.59 33.03 5.26
CA THR A 425 -14.75 32.29 4.74
C THR A 425 -14.41 31.45 3.51
N SER A 426 -13.14 31.43 3.09
CA SER A 426 -12.72 30.66 1.91
C SER A 426 -12.83 29.15 2.15
N THR A 427 -13.52 28.44 1.26
CA THR A 427 -13.71 26.98 1.33
C THR A 427 -12.67 26.19 0.55
N ASN A 428 -11.90 26.86 -0.32
CA ASN A 428 -11.05 26.21 -1.32
C ASN A 428 -9.56 26.52 -1.15
N MET A 429 -9.17 27.18 -0.06
CA MET A 429 -7.79 27.56 0.21
C MET A 429 -7.26 26.82 1.44
N PRO A 430 -6.03 26.26 1.39
CA PRO A 430 -5.42 25.61 2.54
C PRO A 430 -5.11 26.59 3.68
N LEU A 431 -5.23 26.12 4.93
CA LEU A 431 -4.90 26.89 6.13
C LEU A 431 -3.37 26.93 6.33
N SER A 432 -2.81 28.10 6.69
CA SER A 432 -1.38 28.20 6.97
C SER A 432 -1.01 27.33 8.18
N ALA A 433 0.21 26.78 8.20
CA ALA A 433 0.68 25.92 9.28
C ALA A 433 0.57 26.59 10.66
N ALA A 434 0.89 27.89 10.75
CA ALA A 434 0.75 28.68 11.96
C ALA A 434 -0.70 28.74 12.44
N GLN A 435 -1.66 29.01 11.55
CA GLN A 435 -3.07 29.04 11.93
C GLN A 435 -3.65 27.64 12.17
N GLY A 436 -3.15 26.62 11.48
CA GLY A 436 -3.46 25.22 11.75
C GLY A 436 -3.10 24.83 13.17
N LYS A 437 -1.91 25.25 13.65
CA LYS A 437 -1.52 25.07 15.06
C LYS A 437 -2.46 25.81 16.01
N VAL A 438 -2.76 27.09 15.75
CA VAL A 438 -3.69 27.88 16.59
C VAL A 438 -5.09 27.25 16.63
N LEU A 439 -5.58 26.74 15.51
CA LEU A 439 -6.87 26.05 15.44
C LEU A 439 -6.85 24.75 16.25
N ASN A 440 -5.79 23.96 16.12
CA ASN A 440 -5.63 22.71 16.87
C ASN A 440 -5.56 22.96 18.39
N ASP A 441 -4.85 24.00 18.81
CA ASP A 441 -4.77 24.39 20.22
C ASP A 441 -6.16 24.81 20.76
N LYS A 442 -6.95 25.56 19.97
CA LYS A 442 -8.34 25.92 20.31
C LYS A 442 -9.27 24.70 20.38
N ILE A 443 -9.18 23.77 19.43
CA ILE A 443 -9.96 22.52 19.41
C ILE A 443 -9.65 21.70 20.66
N THR A 444 -8.37 21.55 21.00
CA THR A 444 -7.93 20.81 22.18
C THR A 444 -8.47 21.44 23.47
N ALA A 445 -8.42 22.77 23.59
CA ALA A 445 -8.98 23.48 24.74
C ALA A 445 -10.51 23.29 24.87
N LEU A 446 -11.23 23.32 23.76
CA LEU A 446 -12.66 23.04 23.70
C LEU A 446 -12.98 21.59 24.11
N GLN A 447 -12.23 20.61 23.59
CA GLN A 447 -12.39 19.20 23.97
C GLN A 447 -12.16 18.99 25.47
N ASN A 448 -11.14 19.61 26.05
CA ASN A 448 -10.88 19.55 27.49
C ASN A 448 -12.02 20.17 28.31
N THR A 449 -12.58 21.29 27.83
CA THR A 449 -13.74 21.92 28.46
C THR A 449 -14.98 21.03 28.40
N VAL A 450 -15.26 20.43 27.24
CA VAL A 450 -16.37 19.48 27.06
C VAL A 450 -16.21 18.27 27.96
N ASN A 451 -15.02 17.67 28.01
CA ASN A 451 -14.74 16.52 28.88
C ASN A 451 -14.95 16.86 30.36
N THR A 452 -14.54 18.06 30.79
CA THR A 452 -14.76 18.56 32.15
C THR A 452 -16.26 18.73 32.44
N LEU A 453 -17.01 19.29 31.49
CA LEU A 453 -18.45 19.50 31.64
C LEU A 453 -19.21 18.16 31.70
N VAL A 454 -18.85 17.21 30.83
CA VAL A 454 -19.40 15.85 30.84
C VAL A 454 -19.12 15.19 32.19
N ALA A 455 -17.89 15.25 32.70
CA ALA A 455 -17.55 14.72 34.02
C ALA A 455 -18.40 15.37 35.13
N ALA A 456 -18.57 16.70 35.12
CA ALA A 456 -19.38 17.40 36.11
C ALA A 456 -20.88 17.05 36.05
N LEU A 457 -21.40 16.79 34.85
CA LEU A 457 -22.80 16.37 34.62
C LEU A 457 -23.04 14.91 34.99
N THR A 458 -22.02 14.06 34.95
CA THR A 458 -22.13 12.62 35.28
C THR A 458 -22.04 12.34 36.79
N VAL A 459 -21.62 13.35 37.58
CA VAL A 459 -21.47 13.27 39.05
C VAL A 459 -22.72 13.80 39.80
N LYS A 460 -23.69 14.38 39.08
CA LYS A 460 -25.03 14.70 39.60
C LYS A 460 -26.03 13.64 39.16
#